data_AF-A0AAW4XW83-F1
#
_entry.id   AF-A0AAW4XW83-F1
#
_cell.length_a   1.000
_cell.length_b   1.000
_cell.length_c   1.000
_cell.angle_alpha   90.00
_cell.angle_beta   90.00
_cell.angle_gamma   90.00
#
_symmetry.space_group_name_H-M   'P 1'
#
loop_
_entity.id
_entity.type
_entity.pdbx_description
1 polymer ?
#
loop_
_entity_poly.entity_id
_entity_poly.type
_entity_poly.pdbx_seq_one_letter_code
_entity_poly.pdbx_strand_id
1 'polypeptide(L)'
;MTAPANPLLFGSMWLIATVLVFLLPLLPALRELYSRSDADALEIDPLDNGRTDYAAQRMADQLDLLETMPRVAQWHHDDQGRLMARTQVPVVIGFRSQLRALISSDVVELQANSVVQRVLHAKSIHCLGPAQLARLTSADRHIVLSPGARFLRLSADCIFTWPLKRSLSFPLPELGTGMPLTTLQRRHEGDLHIPAGTIVRGGLVVTGNLLLEEMSVVVGHIKVHGNAILAKSACVQGAIFVQGDLQTKGNNYVEGPMCAGKRLQLGPDSQVGDKACPSSVSAWTIALHASVRVYGSMAAVRSGQVVL
;
A
#
# COMPACT_ATOMS: atom_id res chain seq x y z
N MET A 1 -82.02 4.78 -10.88
CA MET A 1 -81.86 3.57 -10.04
C MET A 1 -80.61 2.85 -10.51
N THR A 2 -79.48 3.09 -9.85
CA THR A 2 -78.20 2.42 -10.15
C THR A 2 -78.15 1.10 -9.38
N ALA A 3 -77.98 -0.02 -10.09
CA ALA A 3 -77.87 -1.34 -9.49
C ALA A 3 -76.77 -1.37 -8.41
N PRO A 4 -76.95 -2.08 -7.27
CA PRO A 4 -75.93 -2.17 -6.25
C PRO A 4 -74.71 -2.90 -6.84
N ALA A 5 -73.55 -2.24 -6.83
CA ALA A 5 -72.29 -2.84 -7.25
C ALA A 5 -72.05 -4.10 -6.42
N ASN A 6 -71.82 -5.24 -7.08
CA ASN A 6 -71.62 -6.52 -6.41
C ASN A 6 -70.36 -6.40 -5.50
N PRO A 7 -70.51 -6.48 -4.16
CA PRO A 7 -69.42 -6.19 -3.23
C PRO A 7 -68.25 -7.17 -3.37
N LEU A 8 -68.52 -8.40 -3.84
CA LEU A 8 -67.49 -9.40 -4.10
C LEU A 8 -66.64 -9.04 -5.33
N LEU A 9 -67.26 -8.49 -6.37
CA LEU A 9 -66.53 -8.02 -7.57
C LEU A 9 -65.68 -6.79 -7.24
N PHE A 10 -66.19 -5.90 -6.40
CA PHE A 10 -65.42 -4.75 -5.95
C PHE A 10 -64.22 -5.17 -5.08
N GLY A 11 -64.44 -6.09 -4.14
CA GLY A 11 -63.38 -6.62 -3.28
C GLY A 11 -62.29 -7.35 -4.06
N SER A 12 -62.67 -8.16 -5.06
CA SER A 12 -61.69 -8.86 -5.90
C SER A 12 -60.89 -7.90 -6.78
N MET A 13 -61.54 -6.90 -7.39
CA MET A 13 -60.85 -5.86 -8.15
C MET A 13 -59.85 -5.06 -7.30
N TRP A 14 -60.25 -4.68 -6.09
CA TRP A 14 -59.39 -3.93 -5.18
C TRP A 14 -58.16 -4.75 -4.73
N LEU A 15 -58.36 -6.04 -4.44
CA LEU A 15 -57.29 -6.94 -4.07
C LEU A 15 -56.29 -7.15 -5.23
N ILE A 16 -56.78 -7.33 -6.45
CA ILE A 16 -55.93 -7.44 -7.65
C ILE A 16 -55.13 -6.15 -7.87
N ALA A 17 -55.77 -4.98 -7.75
CA ALA A 17 -55.09 -3.69 -7.89
C ALA A 17 -53.99 -3.51 -6.82
N THR A 18 -54.28 -3.91 -5.58
CA THR A 18 -53.31 -3.85 -4.47
C THR A 18 -52.12 -4.78 -4.73
N VAL A 19 -52.37 -6.02 -5.15
CA VAL A 19 -51.31 -6.98 -5.48
C VAL A 19 -50.44 -6.48 -6.64
N LEU A 20 -51.06 -5.90 -7.68
CA LEU A 20 -50.32 -5.33 -8.80
C LEU A 20 -49.42 -4.16 -8.36
N VAL A 21 -49.92 -3.25 -7.53
CA VAL A 21 -49.12 -2.13 -6.99
C VAL A 21 -47.96 -2.64 -6.13
N PHE A 22 -48.17 -3.69 -5.33
CA PHE A 22 -47.10 -4.31 -4.53
C PHE A 22 -46.06 -5.05 -5.37
N LEU A 23 -46.46 -5.69 -6.48
CA LEU A 23 -45.55 -6.44 -7.35
C LEU A 23 -44.79 -5.53 -8.33
N LEU A 24 -45.32 -4.36 -8.67
CA LEU A 24 -44.70 -3.44 -9.62
C LEU A 24 -43.26 -3.02 -9.25
N PRO A 25 -42.93 -2.64 -8.00
CA PRO A 25 -41.55 -2.36 -7.61
C PRO A 25 -40.66 -3.62 -7.51
N LEU A 26 -41.25 -4.83 -7.46
CA LEU A 26 -40.53 -6.10 -7.43
C LEU A 26 -40.28 -6.69 -8.82
N LEU A 27 -40.88 -6.13 -9.87
CA LEU A 27 -40.68 -6.56 -11.26
C LEU A 27 -39.20 -6.61 -11.68
N PRO A 28 -38.33 -5.64 -11.35
CA PRO A 28 -36.91 -5.71 -11.69
C PRO A 28 -36.23 -6.93 -11.06
N ALA A 29 -36.50 -7.20 -9.78
CA ALA A 29 -35.92 -8.34 -9.05
C ALA A 29 -36.46 -9.69 -9.55
N LEU A 30 -37.76 -9.77 -9.88
CA LEU A 30 -38.35 -10.97 -10.49
C LEU A 30 -37.80 -11.21 -11.90
N ARG A 31 -37.55 -10.13 -12.66
CA ARG A 31 -36.92 -10.19 -13.97
C ARG A 31 -35.46 -10.65 -13.87
N GLU A 32 -34.71 -10.18 -12.87
CA GLU A 32 -33.34 -10.64 -12.60
C GLU A 32 -33.30 -12.11 -12.18
N LEU A 33 -34.28 -12.57 -11.40
CA LEU A 33 -34.39 -13.98 -11.00
C LEU A 33 -34.69 -14.90 -12.21
N TYR A 34 -35.53 -14.45 -13.14
CA TYR A 34 -35.94 -15.22 -14.32
C TYR A 34 -34.96 -15.13 -15.49
N SER A 35 -34.37 -13.95 -15.70
CA SER A 35 -33.29 -13.70 -16.65
C SER A 35 -32.13 -13.07 -15.88
N ARG A 36 -31.20 -13.89 -15.41
CA ARG A 36 -29.96 -13.43 -14.78
C ARG A 36 -29.21 -12.57 -15.79
N SER A 37 -29.32 -11.25 -15.68
CA SER A 37 -28.69 -10.30 -16.61
C SER A 37 -27.44 -9.63 -16.03
N ASP A 38 -27.18 -9.79 -14.73
CA ASP A 38 -26.13 -9.03 -14.06
C ASP A 38 -24.88 -9.89 -13.76
N ALA A 39 -23.80 -9.37 -14.34
CA ALA A 39 -22.38 -9.56 -14.06
C ALA A 39 -21.90 -10.99 -13.80
N ASP A 40 -21.45 -11.65 -14.88
CA ASP A 40 -20.35 -12.60 -14.73
C ASP A 40 -19.26 -11.97 -13.84
N ALA A 41 -18.67 -12.79 -12.97
CA ALA A 41 -17.58 -12.35 -12.12
C ALA A 41 -16.56 -11.59 -12.98
N LEU A 42 -16.20 -10.36 -12.57
CA LEU A 42 -15.16 -9.59 -13.25
C LEU A 42 -13.98 -10.52 -13.46
N GLU A 43 -13.62 -10.73 -14.73
CA GLU A 43 -12.58 -11.66 -15.10
C GLU A 43 -11.29 -11.22 -14.41
N ILE A 44 -10.89 -11.96 -13.37
CA ILE A 44 -9.62 -11.72 -12.68
C ILE A 44 -8.58 -12.19 -13.67
N ASP A 45 -7.81 -11.24 -14.23
CA ASP A 45 -6.71 -11.57 -15.11
C ASP A 45 -5.77 -12.53 -14.35
N PRO A 46 -5.56 -13.77 -14.82
CA PRO A 46 -4.68 -14.72 -14.14
C PRO A 46 -3.22 -14.25 -14.08
N LEU A 47 -2.85 -13.23 -14.86
CA LEU A 47 -1.56 -12.55 -14.82
C LEU A 47 -1.48 -11.48 -13.72
N ASP A 48 -2.62 -11.03 -13.15
CA ASP A 48 -2.64 -10.12 -12.01
C ASP A 48 -2.18 -10.87 -10.74
N ASN A 49 -0.88 -10.79 -10.50
CA ASN A 49 -0.20 -11.35 -9.33
C ASN A 49 -0.32 -10.44 -8.09
N GLY A 50 -1.19 -9.42 -8.11
CA GLY A 50 -1.40 -8.49 -7.02
C GLY A 50 -0.26 -7.49 -6.82
N ARG A 51 0.76 -7.48 -7.70
CA ARG A 51 1.85 -6.50 -7.63
C ARG A 51 1.37 -5.14 -8.13
N THR A 52 2.00 -4.08 -7.61
CA THR A 52 1.64 -2.70 -7.96
C THR A 52 2.03 -2.33 -9.40
N ASP A 53 2.94 -3.10 -10.03
CA ASP A 53 3.43 -2.90 -11.40
C ASP A 53 2.49 -3.46 -12.48
N TYR A 54 1.65 -4.47 -12.19
CA TYR A 54 0.73 -5.07 -13.16
C TYR A 54 -0.19 -4.03 -13.84
N ALA A 55 -0.76 -3.10 -13.07
CA ALA A 55 -1.60 -2.03 -13.62
C ALA A 55 -0.82 -1.09 -14.56
N ALA A 56 0.46 -0.84 -14.27
CA ALA A 56 1.30 -0.04 -15.15
C ALA A 56 1.65 -0.81 -16.42
N GLN A 57 2.00 -2.10 -16.32
CA GLN A 57 2.28 -2.95 -17.48
C GLN A 57 1.08 -3.01 -18.43
N ARG A 58 -0.12 -3.24 -17.91
CA ARG A 58 -1.35 -3.25 -18.73
C ARG A 58 -1.63 -1.91 -19.40
N MET A 59 -1.34 -0.79 -18.73
CA MET A 59 -1.50 0.54 -19.31
C MET A 59 -0.44 0.85 -20.36
N ALA A 60 0.76 0.25 -20.29
CA ALA A 60 1.88 0.58 -21.17
C ALA A 60 1.56 0.34 -22.66
N ASP A 61 0.78 -0.70 -22.96
CA ASP A 61 0.35 -1.04 -24.32
C ASP A 61 -0.68 -0.07 -24.89
N GLN A 62 -1.36 0.69 -24.02
CA GLN A 62 -2.38 1.67 -24.40
C GLN A 62 -1.84 3.11 -24.47
N LEU A 63 -0.56 3.32 -24.14
CA LEU A 63 0.07 4.63 -24.11
C LEU A 63 0.95 4.85 -25.34
N ASP A 64 0.78 6.03 -25.94
CA ASP A 64 1.62 6.51 -27.02
C ASP A 64 3.07 6.74 -26.55
N LEU A 65 4.01 6.48 -27.45
CA LEU A 65 5.43 6.75 -27.24
C LEU A 65 5.69 8.26 -27.25
N LEU A 66 6.20 8.78 -26.14
CA LEU A 66 6.54 10.19 -25.96
C LEU A 66 7.54 10.66 -27.02
N GLU A 67 8.44 9.80 -27.49
CA GLU A 67 9.40 10.14 -28.54
C GLU A 67 8.75 10.35 -29.91
N THR A 68 7.59 9.75 -30.15
CA THR A 68 6.85 9.82 -31.42
C THR A 68 5.83 10.95 -31.45
N MET A 69 5.52 11.52 -30.28
CA MET A 69 4.60 12.64 -30.18
C MET A 69 5.28 13.94 -30.66
N PRO A 70 4.54 14.86 -31.31
CA PRO A 70 5.09 16.12 -31.77
C PRO A 70 5.68 16.90 -30.59
N ARG A 71 6.97 17.25 -30.69
CA ARG A 71 7.67 18.12 -29.74
C ARG A 71 7.16 19.55 -29.89
N VAL A 72 5.93 19.80 -29.49
CA VAL A 72 5.46 21.17 -29.29
C VAL A 72 6.25 21.69 -28.09
N ALA A 73 7.01 22.76 -28.31
CA ALA A 73 7.69 23.46 -27.23
C ALA A 73 6.64 23.77 -26.15
N GLN A 74 6.78 23.10 -25.00
CA GLN A 74 5.70 22.88 -24.01
C GLN A 74 4.66 21.89 -24.54
N TRP A 75 4.73 20.66 -24.02
CA TRP A 75 3.66 19.66 -24.06
C TRP A 75 2.39 20.33 -23.54
N HIS A 76 1.65 20.95 -24.46
CA HIS A 76 0.48 21.73 -24.17
C HIS A 76 -0.54 20.76 -23.62
N HIS A 77 -0.90 21.03 -22.36
CA HIS A 77 -2.17 20.71 -21.75
C HIS A 77 -3.19 20.22 -22.79
N ASP A 78 -3.64 18.97 -22.68
CA ASP A 78 -4.97 18.64 -23.20
C ASP A 78 -5.97 19.59 -22.51
N ASP A 79 -7.21 19.69 -22.99
CA ASP A 79 -8.19 20.62 -22.39
C ASP A 79 -8.51 20.35 -20.90
N GLN A 80 -7.83 19.38 -20.26
CA GLN A 80 -7.82 19.05 -18.83
C GLN A 80 -6.41 19.06 -18.16
N GLY A 81 -5.36 19.44 -18.90
CA GLY A 81 -3.97 19.64 -18.48
C GLY A 81 -3.13 18.40 -18.19
N ARG A 82 -3.41 17.22 -18.77
CA ARG A 82 -2.92 15.93 -18.22
C ARG A 82 -2.23 15.01 -19.25
N LEU A 83 -0.90 15.06 -19.31
CA LEU A 83 -0.08 14.12 -20.10
C LEU A 83 -0.21 12.66 -19.60
N MET A 84 -0.38 11.74 -20.54
CA MET A 84 -0.27 10.29 -20.39
C MET A 84 0.64 9.74 -21.49
N ALA A 85 1.79 9.17 -21.15
CA ALA A 85 2.76 8.76 -22.16
C ALA A 85 3.67 7.61 -21.68
N ARG A 86 4.26 6.89 -22.65
CA ARG A 86 5.34 5.92 -22.43
C ARG A 86 6.67 6.43 -22.99
N THR A 87 7.80 6.11 -22.39
CA THR A 87 9.13 6.57 -22.87
C THR A 87 10.23 5.54 -22.61
N GLN A 88 11.29 5.59 -23.42
CA GLN A 88 12.48 4.73 -23.31
C GLN A 88 13.73 5.51 -22.91
N VAL A 89 13.62 6.81 -22.66
CA VAL A 89 14.72 7.73 -22.37
C VAL A 89 14.56 8.25 -20.93
N PRO A 90 15.64 8.69 -20.26
CA PRO A 90 15.52 9.35 -18.97
C PRO A 90 14.60 10.57 -19.05
N VAL A 91 13.67 10.67 -18.11
CA VAL A 91 12.70 11.78 -18.05
C VAL A 91 12.84 12.55 -16.76
N VAL A 92 12.97 13.87 -16.90
CA VAL A 92 12.90 14.81 -15.77
C VAL A 92 11.53 15.45 -15.76
N ILE A 93 10.74 15.14 -14.73
CA ILE A 93 9.51 15.85 -14.42
C ILE A 93 9.90 17.15 -13.71
N GLY A 94 9.72 18.26 -14.43
CA GLY A 94 10.14 19.58 -13.99
C GLY A 94 9.41 20.09 -12.74
N PHE A 95 9.93 21.21 -12.22
CA PHE A 95 9.34 21.91 -11.08
C PHE A 95 7.88 22.28 -11.32
N ARG A 96 7.00 21.96 -10.36
CA ARG A 96 5.54 22.21 -10.44
C ARG A 96 4.83 21.57 -11.64
N SER A 97 5.45 20.62 -12.33
CA SER A 97 4.81 19.89 -13.42
C SER A 97 3.74 18.93 -12.89
N GLN A 98 2.64 18.81 -13.63
CA GLN A 98 1.55 17.89 -13.32
C GLN A 98 1.36 16.89 -14.45
N LEU A 99 1.38 15.61 -14.11
CA LEU A 99 1.14 14.51 -15.05
C LEU A 99 0.05 13.59 -14.50
N ARG A 100 -0.72 12.97 -15.39
CA ARG A 100 -1.73 12.00 -14.99
C ARG A 100 -1.15 10.61 -14.89
N ALA A 101 -0.39 10.20 -15.90
CA ALA A 101 0.32 8.93 -15.91
C ALA A 101 1.64 9.03 -16.68
N LEU A 102 2.66 8.30 -16.22
CA LEU A 102 3.93 8.15 -16.93
C LEU A 102 4.44 6.74 -16.77
N ILE A 103 4.84 6.11 -17.88
CA ILE A 103 5.48 4.80 -17.89
C ILE A 103 6.81 4.92 -18.62
N SER A 104 7.93 4.67 -17.95
CA SER A 104 9.26 4.75 -18.53
C SER A 104 9.97 3.40 -18.45
N SER A 105 10.76 3.05 -19.45
CA SER A 105 11.71 1.93 -19.38
C SER A 105 13.09 2.36 -18.84
N ASP A 106 13.25 3.63 -18.49
CA ASP A 106 14.49 4.20 -17.95
C ASP A 106 14.24 4.99 -16.65
N VAL A 107 15.19 5.81 -16.23
CA VAL A 107 15.13 6.61 -15.00
C VAL A 107 14.12 7.75 -15.13
N VAL A 108 13.31 7.96 -14.10
CA VAL A 108 12.44 9.13 -13.95
C VAL A 108 12.86 9.95 -12.73
N GLU A 109 13.13 11.22 -12.94
CA GLU A 109 13.44 12.17 -11.87
C GLU A 109 12.24 13.10 -11.63
N LEU A 110 11.81 13.21 -10.38
CA LEU A 110 10.77 14.13 -9.95
C LEU A 110 11.41 15.30 -9.22
N GLN A 111 11.33 16.49 -9.82
CA GLN A 111 11.75 17.72 -9.17
C GLN A 111 10.71 18.19 -8.13
N ALA A 112 11.10 19.19 -7.34
CA ALA A 112 10.25 19.73 -6.28
C ALA A 112 8.89 20.24 -6.81
N ASN A 113 7.86 20.01 -6.00
CA ASN A 113 6.46 20.37 -6.23
C ASN A 113 5.81 19.75 -7.48
N SER A 114 6.46 18.75 -8.09
CA SER A 114 5.84 17.95 -9.15
C SER A 114 4.74 17.04 -8.60
N VAL A 115 3.76 16.72 -9.44
CA VAL A 115 2.63 15.85 -9.09
C VAL A 115 2.41 14.85 -10.22
N VAL A 116 2.42 13.56 -9.90
CA VAL A 116 1.88 12.51 -10.77
C VAL A 116 0.62 11.97 -10.11
N GLN A 117 -0.49 11.86 -10.83
CA GLN A 117 -1.79 11.60 -10.20
C GLN A 117 -2.12 10.11 -10.06
N ARG A 118 -2.07 9.34 -11.16
CA ARG A 118 -2.63 7.98 -11.19
C ARG A 118 -1.56 6.91 -11.12
N VAL A 119 -0.64 6.92 -12.07
CA VAL A 119 0.34 5.84 -12.28
C VAL A 119 1.69 6.44 -12.63
N LEU A 120 2.74 5.95 -11.98
CA LEU A 120 4.12 6.20 -12.33
C LEU A 120 4.88 4.88 -12.32
N HIS A 121 5.41 4.48 -13.47
CA HIS A 121 6.29 3.31 -13.57
C HIS A 121 7.59 3.70 -14.26
N ALA A 122 8.72 3.17 -13.78
CA ALA A 122 10.04 3.43 -14.35
C ALA A 122 11.01 2.28 -14.04
N LYS A 123 12.16 2.23 -14.70
CA LYS A 123 13.25 1.34 -14.25
C LYS A 123 13.81 1.77 -12.89
N SER A 124 13.86 3.07 -12.64
CA SER A 124 14.25 3.67 -11.36
C SER A 124 13.58 5.04 -11.21
N ILE A 125 13.15 5.39 -9.99
CA ILE A 125 12.46 6.66 -9.72
C ILE A 125 13.23 7.44 -8.67
N HIS A 126 13.62 8.67 -8.98
CA HIS A 126 14.31 9.55 -8.03
C HIS A 126 13.44 10.76 -7.74
N CYS A 127 12.89 10.84 -6.52
CA CYS A 127 12.17 12.00 -6.05
C CYS A 127 13.14 12.92 -5.31
N LEU A 128 13.54 14.02 -5.96
CA LEU A 128 14.63 14.90 -5.53
C LEU A 128 14.17 16.08 -4.65
N GLY A 129 12.88 16.12 -4.29
CA GLY A 129 12.33 17.17 -3.45
C GLY A 129 10.92 16.83 -2.95
N PRO A 130 10.22 17.80 -2.33
CA PRO A 130 8.84 17.59 -1.93
C PRO A 130 7.97 17.42 -3.18
N ALA A 131 7.59 16.20 -3.52
CA ALA A 131 6.73 15.91 -4.66
C ALA A 131 5.62 14.93 -4.26
N GLN A 132 4.53 14.95 -5.01
CA GLN A 132 3.45 13.98 -4.85
C GLN A 132 3.62 12.90 -5.92
N LEU A 133 4.06 11.72 -5.48
CA LEU A 133 4.09 10.55 -6.35
C LEU A 133 2.67 10.08 -6.66
N ALA A 134 2.55 9.33 -7.76
CA ALA A 134 1.29 8.74 -8.18
C ALA A 134 0.70 7.84 -7.10
N ARG A 135 -0.63 7.74 -7.13
CA ARG A 135 -1.39 6.79 -6.30
C ARG A 135 -0.79 5.38 -6.37
N LEU A 136 -0.41 4.95 -7.57
CA LEU A 136 0.36 3.74 -7.82
C LEU A 136 1.72 4.14 -8.39
N THR A 137 2.78 3.88 -7.65
CA THR A 137 4.14 4.10 -8.12
C THR A 137 4.91 2.79 -8.04
N SER A 138 5.55 2.40 -9.13
CA SER A 138 6.39 1.20 -9.16
C SER A 138 7.70 1.47 -9.88
N ALA A 139 8.77 0.82 -9.44
CA ALA A 139 10.02 0.80 -10.16
C ALA A 139 10.62 -0.61 -10.17
N ASP A 140 11.35 -0.97 -11.21
CA ASP A 140 11.98 -2.29 -11.25
C ASP A 140 13.11 -2.37 -10.21
N ARG A 141 14.02 -1.38 -10.20
CA ARG A 141 15.20 -1.41 -9.32
C ARG A 141 14.98 -0.68 -8.01
N HIS A 142 14.76 0.63 -8.06
CA HIS A 142 14.68 1.41 -6.84
C HIS A 142 13.88 2.69 -6.95
N ILE A 143 13.37 3.11 -5.79
CA ILE A 143 12.69 4.38 -5.59
C ILE A 143 13.45 5.16 -4.51
N VAL A 144 13.89 6.37 -4.84
CA VAL A 144 14.51 7.31 -3.89
C VAL A 144 13.51 8.36 -3.51
N LEU A 145 13.31 8.59 -2.22
CA LEU A 145 12.38 9.59 -1.71
C LEU A 145 13.11 10.65 -0.88
N SER A 146 13.07 11.90 -1.34
CA SER A 146 13.56 13.04 -0.56
C SER A 146 12.56 13.47 0.52
N PRO A 147 13.01 14.18 1.57
CA PRO A 147 12.11 14.77 2.56
C PRO A 147 10.98 15.58 1.93
N GLY A 148 9.77 15.38 2.43
CA GLY A 148 8.56 15.99 1.90
C GLY A 148 7.87 15.22 0.76
N ALA A 149 8.49 14.16 0.23
CA ALA A 149 7.84 13.29 -0.74
C ALA A 149 6.58 12.64 -0.15
N ARG A 150 5.49 12.60 -0.92
CA ARG A 150 4.20 12.01 -0.55
C ARG A 150 3.84 10.87 -1.48
N PHE A 151 3.32 9.79 -0.92
CA PHE A 151 2.98 8.57 -1.65
C PHE A 151 1.75 7.88 -1.07
N LEU A 152 1.20 6.91 -1.82
CA LEU A 152 0.17 5.99 -1.34
C LEU A 152 0.64 4.55 -1.49
N ARG A 153 0.88 4.09 -2.72
CA ARG A 153 1.46 2.76 -2.97
C ARG A 153 2.78 2.86 -3.71
N LEU A 154 3.77 2.15 -3.19
CA LEU A 154 5.12 2.04 -3.75
C LEU A 154 5.48 0.56 -3.90
N SER A 155 6.19 0.22 -4.96
CA SER A 155 6.75 -1.12 -5.17
C SER A 155 8.07 -1.02 -5.93
N ALA A 156 9.14 -1.59 -5.38
CA ALA A 156 10.42 -1.74 -6.07
C ALA A 156 11.29 -2.79 -5.40
N ASP A 157 12.37 -3.24 -6.05
CA ASP A 157 13.34 -4.11 -5.36
C ASP A 157 13.87 -3.42 -4.08
N CYS A 158 14.08 -2.10 -4.11
CA CYS A 158 14.44 -1.32 -2.93
C CYS A 158 13.86 0.10 -2.96
N ILE A 159 13.18 0.49 -1.88
CA ILE A 159 12.70 1.84 -1.65
C ILE A 159 13.52 2.44 -0.51
N PHE A 160 14.07 3.64 -0.71
CA PHE A 160 14.86 4.29 0.33
C PHE A 160 14.63 5.79 0.42
N THR A 161 14.79 6.33 1.62
CA THR A 161 14.70 7.76 1.89
C THR A 161 16.07 8.42 1.93
N TRP A 162 16.14 9.67 1.50
CA TRP A 162 17.35 10.49 1.55
C TRP A 162 17.57 11.06 2.97
N PRO A 163 18.83 11.24 3.42
CA PRO A 163 20.10 10.82 2.81
C PRO A 163 20.28 9.31 2.76
N LEU A 164 20.99 8.81 1.75
CA LEU A 164 21.29 7.38 1.64
C LEU A 164 22.51 7.02 2.48
N LYS A 165 22.31 6.20 3.51
CA LYS A 165 23.39 5.50 4.21
C LYS A 165 23.72 4.19 3.49
N ARG A 166 24.91 4.10 2.88
CA ARG A 166 25.35 2.99 2.00
C ARG A 166 25.27 1.62 2.66
N SER A 167 25.56 1.52 3.96
CA SER A 167 25.50 0.26 4.70
C SER A 167 24.75 0.47 6.00
N LEU A 168 23.85 -0.45 6.30
CA LEU A 168 23.18 -0.57 7.59
C LEU A 168 23.62 -1.92 8.12
N SER A 169 24.24 -1.92 9.29
CA SER A 169 24.64 -3.14 9.98
C SER A 169 23.68 -3.35 11.14
N PHE A 170 22.99 -4.48 11.11
CA PHE A 170 22.13 -4.91 12.20
C PHE A 170 22.81 -6.09 12.85
N PRO A 171 23.24 -5.99 14.12
CA PRO A 171 23.80 -7.12 14.84
C PRO A 171 22.67 -8.11 15.12
N LEU A 172 22.37 -8.96 14.14
CA LEU A 172 21.50 -10.10 14.34
C LEU A 172 22.32 -11.15 15.10
N PRO A 173 21.81 -11.67 16.23
CA PRO A 173 22.49 -12.76 16.91
C PRO A 173 22.59 -13.95 15.96
N GLU A 174 23.75 -14.61 15.92
CA GLU A 174 23.91 -15.86 15.19
C GLU A 174 22.91 -16.88 15.74
N LEU A 175 21.82 -17.07 15.01
CA LEU A 175 20.86 -18.12 15.32
C LEU A 175 21.53 -19.43 14.93
N GLY A 176 22.07 -20.15 15.91
CA GLY A 176 22.58 -21.50 15.69
C GLY A 176 21.59 -22.34 14.87
N THR A 177 22.10 -23.09 13.89
CA THR A 177 21.31 -23.98 13.05
C THR A 177 20.51 -24.97 13.91
N GLY A 178 19.19 -24.99 13.76
CA GLY A 178 18.40 -26.19 14.11
C GLY A 178 17.65 -26.22 15.43
N MET A 179 16.92 -25.16 15.80
CA MET A 179 15.73 -25.36 16.63
C MET A 179 14.49 -24.88 15.86
N PRO A 180 13.47 -25.74 15.67
CA PRO A 180 12.23 -25.31 15.02
C PRO A 180 11.66 -24.12 15.80
N LEU A 181 11.20 -23.08 15.08
CA LEU A 181 10.34 -22.07 15.66
C LEU A 181 9.21 -22.83 16.36
N THR A 182 9.15 -22.75 17.69
CA THR A 182 8.07 -23.39 18.44
C THR A 182 6.76 -22.82 17.88
N THR A 183 5.91 -23.66 17.32
CA THR A 183 4.58 -23.26 16.82
C THR A 183 3.69 -22.69 17.94
N LEU A 184 4.11 -22.88 19.20
CA LEU A 184 3.55 -22.22 20.38
C LEU A 184 3.84 -20.71 20.35
N GLN A 185 2.81 -19.96 19.98
CA GLN A 185 2.74 -18.52 20.23
C GLN A 185 2.64 -18.27 21.74
N ARG A 186 3.50 -17.41 22.28
CA ARG A 186 3.41 -16.96 23.67
C ARG A 186 2.43 -15.79 23.74
N ARG A 187 1.28 -16.04 24.35
CA ARG A 187 0.27 -15.02 24.63
C ARG A 187 0.59 -14.30 25.94
N HIS A 188 0.55 -12.97 25.90
CA HIS A 188 0.72 -12.09 27.06
C HIS A 188 -0.54 -11.24 27.25
N GLU A 189 -1.13 -11.34 28.43
CA GLU A 189 -2.26 -10.50 28.85
C GLU A 189 -1.75 -9.17 29.38
N GLY A 190 -2.26 -8.06 28.86
CA GLY A 190 -1.78 -6.71 29.17
C GLY A 190 -0.56 -6.28 28.36
N ASP A 191 0.12 -5.26 28.89
CA ASP A 191 1.29 -4.64 28.27
C ASP A 191 2.55 -5.49 28.49
N LEU A 192 3.33 -5.70 27.43
CA LEU A 192 4.58 -6.46 27.46
C LEU A 192 5.78 -5.52 27.28
N HIS A 193 6.72 -5.62 28.20
CA HIS A 193 8.01 -4.96 28.13
C HIS A 193 9.12 -6.00 27.92
N ILE A 194 9.89 -5.88 26.85
CA ILE A 194 11.07 -6.72 26.59
C ILE A 194 12.32 -5.88 26.87
N PRO A 195 13.09 -6.21 27.92
CA PRO A 195 14.25 -5.41 28.34
C PRO A 195 15.35 -5.35 27.30
N ALA A 196 16.22 -4.34 27.42
CA ALA A 196 17.32 -4.11 26.51
C ALA A 196 18.24 -5.34 26.37
N GLY A 197 18.69 -5.61 25.14
CA GLY A 197 19.56 -6.75 24.82
C GLY A 197 18.91 -8.14 24.99
N THR A 198 17.63 -8.22 25.34
CA THR A 198 16.94 -9.51 25.54
C THR A 198 16.66 -10.18 24.20
N ILE A 199 16.97 -11.48 24.10
CA ILE A 199 16.61 -12.31 22.95
C ILE A 199 15.38 -13.16 23.29
N VAL A 200 14.30 -12.96 22.56
CA VAL A 200 13.05 -13.72 22.68
C VAL A 200 12.88 -14.61 21.46
N ARG A 201 12.70 -15.91 21.68
CA ARG A 201 12.49 -16.90 20.60
C ARG A 201 11.06 -17.43 20.62
N GLY A 202 10.39 -17.47 19.48
CA GLY A 202 8.99 -17.86 19.32
C GLY A 202 8.09 -16.65 19.11
N GLY A 203 6.89 -16.90 18.54
CA GLY A 203 5.93 -15.85 18.25
C GLY A 203 5.33 -15.24 19.52
N LEU A 204 5.02 -13.94 19.46
CA LEU A 204 4.42 -13.17 20.55
C LEU A 204 3.02 -12.69 20.18
N VAL A 205 2.06 -12.87 21.10
CA VAL A 205 0.72 -12.29 20.99
C VAL A 205 0.47 -11.45 22.24
N VAL A 206 0.45 -10.12 22.09
CA VAL A 206 0.27 -9.16 23.18
C VAL A 206 -1.11 -8.53 23.06
N THR A 207 -1.89 -8.56 24.14
CA THR A 207 -3.25 -7.96 24.19
C THR A 207 -3.22 -6.48 24.55
N GLY A 208 -2.18 -6.01 25.24
CA GLY A 208 -1.91 -4.59 25.47
C GLY A 208 -0.89 -4.02 24.48
N ASN A 209 -0.06 -3.10 24.98
CA ASN A 209 1.03 -2.47 24.27
C ASN A 209 2.31 -3.32 24.33
N LEU A 210 3.19 -3.19 23.33
CA LEU A 210 4.50 -3.81 23.30
C LEU A 210 5.60 -2.75 23.27
N LEU A 211 6.57 -2.86 24.17
CA LEU A 211 7.82 -2.12 24.10
C LEU A 211 8.99 -3.10 23.99
N LEU A 212 9.70 -3.03 22.87
CA LEU A 212 10.99 -3.66 22.65
C LEU A 212 12.08 -2.63 22.96
N GLU A 213 12.82 -2.80 24.06
CA GLU A 213 13.91 -1.89 24.40
C GLU A 213 15.14 -2.05 23.48
N GLU A 214 16.14 -1.21 23.71
CA GLU A 214 17.31 -1.11 22.85
C GLU A 214 18.01 -2.46 22.67
N MET A 215 18.40 -2.76 21.44
CA MET A 215 19.12 -4.00 21.09
C MET A 215 18.39 -5.30 21.44
N SER A 216 17.10 -5.25 21.84
CA SER A 216 16.31 -6.46 22.02
C SER A 216 16.05 -7.14 20.67
N VAL A 217 15.97 -8.47 20.68
CA VAL A 217 15.80 -9.27 19.47
C VAL A 217 14.63 -10.22 19.66
N VAL A 218 13.68 -10.19 18.74
CA VAL A 218 12.59 -11.17 18.68
C VAL A 218 12.75 -12.04 17.45
N VAL A 219 12.80 -13.35 17.65
CA VAL A 219 12.87 -14.36 16.60
C VAL A 219 11.52 -15.06 16.53
N GLY A 220 10.66 -14.59 15.64
CA GLY A 220 9.28 -15.03 15.51
C GLY A 220 8.33 -13.88 15.15
N HIS A 221 7.09 -14.25 14.83
CA HIS A 221 6.06 -13.27 14.48
C HIS A 221 5.51 -12.57 15.73
N ILE A 222 5.22 -11.29 15.61
CA ILE A 222 4.66 -10.46 16.67
C ILE A 222 3.26 -10.01 16.26
N LYS A 223 2.28 -10.21 17.16
CA LYS A 223 0.92 -9.65 17.06
C LYS A 223 0.63 -8.82 18.30
N VAL A 224 0.22 -7.56 18.12
CA VAL A 224 -0.08 -6.62 19.21
C VAL A 224 -1.46 -6.00 18.97
N HIS A 225 -2.31 -6.03 19.99
CA HIS A 225 -3.64 -5.39 19.93
C HIS A 225 -3.58 -3.89 20.29
N GLY A 226 -2.67 -3.50 21.18
CA GLY A 226 -2.37 -2.09 21.47
C GLY A 226 -1.40 -1.47 20.46
N ASN A 227 -0.54 -0.60 20.97
CA ASN A 227 0.54 0.03 20.21
C ASN A 227 1.86 -0.74 20.39
N ALA A 228 2.79 -0.58 19.47
CA ALA A 228 4.13 -1.16 19.58
C ALA A 228 5.23 -0.13 19.35
N ILE A 229 6.25 -0.17 20.20
CA ILE A 229 7.45 0.66 20.08
C ILE A 229 8.68 -0.26 19.99
N LEU A 230 9.45 -0.09 18.94
CA LEU A 230 10.77 -0.66 18.77
C LEU A 230 11.79 0.44 19.09
N ALA A 231 12.42 0.34 20.26
CA ALA A 231 13.51 1.24 20.62
C ALA A 231 14.72 1.03 19.71
N LYS A 232 15.74 1.90 19.84
CA LYS A 232 16.86 1.95 18.92
C LYS A 232 17.56 0.58 18.81
N SER A 233 17.86 0.15 17.58
CA SER A 233 18.56 -1.11 17.33
C SER A 233 17.82 -2.39 17.75
N ALA A 234 16.56 -2.32 18.14
CA ALA A 234 15.72 -3.51 18.30
C ALA A 234 15.52 -4.20 16.94
N CYS A 235 15.56 -5.53 16.94
CA CYS A 235 15.48 -6.36 15.74
C CYS A 235 14.34 -7.38 15.85
N VAL A 236 13.63 -7.62 14.75
CA VAL A 236 12.60 -8.65 14.66
C VAL A 236 12.83 -9.51 13.42
N GLN A 237 13.17 -10.78 13.66
CA GLN A 237 13.25 -11.81 12.63
C GLN A 237 11.89 -12.50 12.53
N GLY A 238 11.00 -11.85 11.78
CA GLY A 238 9.61 -12.26 11.65
C GLY A 238 8.73 -11.12 11.19
N ALA A 239 7.42 -11.38 11.15
CA ALA A 239 6.40 -10.41 10.77
C ALA A 239 5.87 -9.67 12.01
N ILE A 240 5.49 -8.41 11.85
CA ILE A 240 4.90 -7.59 12.93
C ILE A 240 3.52 -7.10 12.50
N PHE A 241 2.50 -7.42 13.29
CA PHE A 241 1.13 -6.97 13.10
C PHE A 241 0.64 -6.23 14.34
N VAL A 242 0.32 -4.95 14.19
CA VAL A 242 -0.12 -4.08 15.28
C VAL A 242 -1.48 -3.51 14.93
N GLN A 243 -2.48 -3.61 15.82
CA GLN A 243 -3.79 -2.99 15.58
C GLN A 243 -3.76 -1.47 15.82
N GLY A 244 -2.93 -1.00 16.76
CA GLY A 244 -2.70 0.42 17.02
C GLY A 244 -1.60 1.04 16.16
N ASP A 245 -0.82 1.92 16.77
CA ASP A 245 0.33 2.59 16.18
C ASP A 245 1.61 1.75 16.36
N LEU A 246 2.47 1.77 15.34
CA LEU A 246 3.78 1.12 15.35
C LEU A 246 4.87 2.16 15.10
N GLN A 247 5.82 2.29 16.03
CA GLN A 247 6.93 3.22 15.91
C GLN A 247 8.27 2.49 16.06
N THR A 248 9.19 2.72 15.13
CA THR A 248 10.60 2.35 15.27
C THR A 248 11.41 3.62 15.59
N LYS A 249 12.35 3.54 16.53
CA LYS A 249 13.16 4.69 16.99
C LYS A 249 14.44 4.88 16.17
N GLY A 250 14.85 3.88 15.41
CA GLY A 250 15.93 3.96 14.44
C GLY A 250 16.96 2.84 14.55
N ASN A 251 17.73 2.62 13.48
CA ASN A 251 18.64 1.48 13.33
C ASN A 251 17.94 0.13 13.56
N ASN A 252 16.64 0.05 13.33
CA ASN A 252 15.85 -1.16 13.53
C ASN A 252 15.87 -2.05 12.29
N TYR A 253 15.78 -3.36 12.50
CA TYR A 253 15.63 -4.34 11.41
C TYR A 253 14.39 -5.19 11.62
N VAL A 254 13.57 -5.30 10.58
CA VAL A 254 12.42 -6.21 10.55
C VAL A 254 12.52 -7.05 9.29
N GLU A 255 12.68 -8.37 9.42
CA GLU A 255 12.83 -9.27 8.28
C GLU A 255 11.54 -9.41 7.48
N GLY A 256 10.41 -9.59 8.18
CA GLY A 256 9.13 -9.89 7.56
C GLY A 256 8.22 -8.67 7.38
N PRO A 257 6.96 -8.91 6.95
CA PRO A 257 5.96 -7.87 6.76
C PRO A 257 5.72 -7.06 8.04
N MET A 258 5.46 -5.77 7.87
CA MET A 258 5.19 -4.86 8.97
C MET A 258 3.88 -4.09 8.73
N CYS A 259 2.90 -4.34 9.57
CA CYS A 259 1.55 -3.79 9.42
C CYS A 259 1.08 -3.07 10.69
N ALA A 260 0.52 -1.88 10.53
CA ALA A 260 -0.13 -1.14 11.62
C ALA A 260 -1.57 -0.75 11.24
N GLY A 261 -2.51 -0.97 12.16
CA GLY A 261 -3.91 -0.61 11.96
C GLY A 261 -4.18 0.90 12.00
N LYS A 262 -3.19 1.71 12.40
CA LYS A 262 -3.26 3.18 12.41
C LYS A 262 -2.02 3.80 11.77
N ARG A 263 -1.11 4.35 12.57
CA ARG A 263 0.11 5.00 12.09
C ARG A 263 1.30 4.05 12.17
N LEU A 264 2.14 4.08 11.15
CA LEU A 264 3.42 3.40 11.11
C LEU A 264 4.52 4.43 10.88
N GLN A 265 5.43 4.55 11.84
CA GLN A 265 6.58 5.44 11.77
C GLN A 265 7.87 4.60 11.73
N LEU A 266 8.60 4.69 10.62
CA LEU A 266 9.95 4.16 10.50
C LEU A 266 10.94 5.25 10.89
N GLY A 267 11.62 5.06 12.02
CA GLY A 267 12.70 5.90 12.50
C GLY A 267 13.96 5.77 11.64
N PRO A 268 14.93 6.68 11.81
CA PRO A 268 16.06 6.82 10.92
C PRO A 268 16.91 5.55 10.87
N ASP A 269 17.55 5.29 9.73
CA ASP A 269 18.45 4.13 9.54
C ASP A 269 17.75 2.75 9.74
N SER A 270 16.40 2.68 9.70
CA SER A 270 15.68 1.41 9.83
C SER A 270 15.54 0.68 8.50
N GLN A 271 15.52 -0.65 8.54
CA GLN A 271 15.33 -1.50 7.37
C GLN A 271 14.18 -2.50 7.57
N VAL A 272 13.37 -2.69 6.52
CA VAL A 272 12.35 -3.74 6.44
C VAL A 272 12.62 -4.63 5.23
N GLY A 273 12.73 -5.94 5.46
CA GLY A 273 13.15 -6.92 4.47
C GLY A 273 14.61 -6.75 4.03
N ASP A 274 15.01 -7.59 3.09
CA ASP A 274 16.28 -7.49 2.37
C ASP A 274 16.13 -7.95 0.91
N LYS A 275 17.23 -8.03 0.17
CA LYS A 275 17.21 -8.43 -1.25
C LYS A 275 16.79 -9.89 -1.45
N ALA A 276 17.16 -10.79 -0.53
CA ALA A 276 16.80 -12.20 -0.59
C ALA A 276 15.37 -12.45 -0.09
N CYS A 277 14.94 -11.67 0.90
CA CYS A 277 13.63 -11.71 1.52
C CYS A 277 12.94 -10.33 1.43
N PRO A 278 12.39 -9.95 0.25
CA PRO A 278 11.58 -8.74 0.12
C PRO A 278 10.36 -8.80 1.04
N SER A 279 9.92 -7.63 1.50
CA SER A 279 8.87 -7.51 2.50
C SER A 279 7.81 -6.47 2.08
N SER A 280 6.84 -6.24 2.96
CA SER A 280 5.79 -5.25 2.76
C SER A 280 5.57 -4.43 4.03
N VAL A 281 5.29 -3.14 3.84
CA VAL A 281 4.94 -2.22 4.91
C VAL A 281 3.55 -1.64 4.63
N SER A 282 2.62 -1.78 5.56
CA SER A 282 1.26 -1.25 5.36
C SER A 282 0.69 -0.57 6.61
N ALA A 283 -0.01 0.55 6.40
CA ALA A 283 -0.73 1.26 7.45
C ALA A 283 -1.77 2.24 6.89
N TRP A 284 -2.57 2.84 7.77
CA TRP A 284 -3.41 3.98 7.36
C TRP A 284 -2.56 5.19 7.01
N THR A 285 -1.56 5.49 7.84
CA THR A 285 -0.61 6.57 7.63
C THR A 285 0.81 6.07 7.83
N ILE A 286 1.70 6.33 6.88
CA ILE A 286 3.11 5.95 6.94
C ILE A 286 3.97 7.22 7.03
N ALA A 287 4.88 7.26 7.99
CA ALA A 287 5.91 8.30 8.11
C ALA A 287 7.30 7.65 8.04
N LEU A 288 8.12 8.08 7.08
CA LEU A 288 9.48 7.58 6.89
C LEU A 288 10.49 8.66 7.28
N HIS A 289 11.42 8.34 8.16
CA HIS A 289 12.56 9.21 8.50
C HIS A 289 13.71 9.05 7.50
N ALA A 290 14.81 9.77 7.72
CA ALA A 290 16.06 9.67 6.97
C ALA A 290 16.63 8.24 6.90
N SER A 291 17.26 7.89 5.77
CA SER A 291 18.00 6.63 5.58
C SER A 291 17.19 5.34 5.80
N VAL A 292 15.86 5.39 5.74
CA VAL A 292 15.01 4.21 5.84
C VAL A 292 15.11 3.40 4.56
N ARG A 293 15.13 2.07 4.69
CA ARG A 293 15.08 1.10 3.58
C ARG A 293 13.91 0.14 3.71
N VAL A 294 13.18 -0.05 2.63
CA VAL A 294 12.14 -1.06 2.51
C VAL A 294 12.35 -1.81 1.22
N TYR A 295 12.59 -3.11 1.30
CA TYR A 295 12.68 -3.98 0.15
C TYR A 295 11.29 -4.52 -0.17
N GLY A 296 10.82 -4.38 -1.42
CA GLY A 296 9.49 -4.80 -1.84
C GLY A 296 8.47 -3.66 -1.90
N SER A 297 7.41 -3.72 -1.08
CA SER A 297 6.23 -2.86 -1.26
C SER A 297 5.86 -2.03 -0.03
N MET A 298 5.26 -0.87 -0.27
CA MET A 298 4.65 -0.04 0.77
C MET A 298 3.24 0.39 0.37
N ALA A 299 2.30 0.33 1.31
CA ALA A 299 0.92 0.74 1.09
C ALA A 299 0.39 1.58 2.28
N ALA A 300 0.23 2.88 2.04
CA ALA A 300 -0.50 3.78 2.91
C ALA A 300 -1.94 3.97 2.39
N VAL A 301 -2.94 3.78 3.25
CA VAL A 301 -4.35 3.95 2.86
C VAL A 301 -4.71 5.43 2.67
N ARG A 302 -4.30 6.29 3.61
CA ARG A 302 -4.63 7.71 3.62
C ARG A 302 -3.49 8.59 3.16
N SER A 303 -2.28 8.35 3.68
CA SER A 303 -1.11 9.17 3.33
C SER A 303 0.21 8.51 3.76
N GLY A 304 1.16 8.44 2.84
CA GLY A 304 2.57 8.19 3.12
C GLY A 304 3.38 9.47 2.94
N GLN A 305 4.31 9.76 3.86
CA GLN A 305 5.18 10.92 3.74
C GLN A 305 6.59 10.62 4.27
N VAL A 306 7.59 11.17 3.58
CA VAL A 306 8.95 11.28 4.14
C VAL A 306 9.04 12.52 5.00
N VAL A 307 9.32 12.32 6.28
CA VAL A 307 9.48 13.39 7.28
C VAL A 307 10.97 13.67 7.50
N LEU A 308 11.26 14.88 7.99
CA LEU A 308 12.60 15.29 8.41
C LEU A 308 13.02 14.60 9.70
#